data_AF-A0A662UQG4-F1
#
_entry.id   AF-A0A662UQG4-F1
#
_cell.length_a   1.000
_cell.length_b   1.000
_cell.length_c   1.000
_cell.angle_alpha   90.00
_cell.angle_beta   90.00
_cell.angle_gamma   90.00
#
_symmetry.space_group_name_H-M   'P 1'
#
loop_
_entity.id
_entity.type
_entity.pdbx_description
1 polymer ?
#
loop_
_entity_poly.entity_id
_entity_poly.type
_entity_poly.pdbx_seq_one_letter_code
_entity_poly.pdbx_strand_id
1 'polypeptide(L)'
;MKELHPYVVMLPTSPYEKLKFILTLFSSSIVLEVLNLFEWDTELCQKEIIIKLSHHSNKTVINAIKKLIALGLLSERVRIEERRKRKVKMKCYSLTDIGKWYNVLFKSISELDPNLVNKIITDLATIFMSKVLSYASAFSISLSEFLKRIASGSLKGIIRSYKTGVLDLVVLGSIALDVYSKPRARIYAGGSGANVAVAASKLGLKTGFVSKVSADFIGLSLLTNLVDEGVHVGLVEVDEALETPVCAIHELGEPPRISCSYSPDNPPVVQEITQEALNACNNAKAIYLGEGICRVFDELLRKLSNKKLVVYRPHKEALEHYLDECLTLLRYSPMLIINSDKEKILSKKGLNVPEDLFREGVEQIIVTKGPQGAVLYIKGERAVEIPAPKVKTRDVVGAGDAFSASLIYYLLRGYTLKEAVKNA
;
A
#
# COMPACT_ATOMS: atom_id res chain seq x y z
N MET A 1 31.05 9.36 22.47
CA MET A 1 29.88 10.21 22.18
C MET A 1 29.04 10.26 23.44
N LYS A 2 28.47 11.43 23.81
CA LYS A 2 27.49 11.48 24.90
C LYS A 2 26.27 10.63 24.52
N GLU A 3 25.73 9.86 25.45
CA GLU A 3 24.48 9.13 25.26
C GLU A 3 23.35 10.12 24.95
N LEU A 4 22.63 9.87 23.86
CA LEU A 4 21.52 10.70 23.41
C LEU A 4 20.24 9.89 23.59
N HIS A 5 19.28 10.43 24.33
CA HIS A 5 17.97 9.82 24.51
C HIS A 5 17.24 9.64 23.17
N PRO A 6 16.43 8.58 23.00
CA PRO A 6 15.71 8.28 21.77
C PRO A 6 14.40 9.09 21.69
N TYR A 7 14.44 10.40 21.94
CA TYR A 7 13.24 11.24 21.81
C TYR A 7 13.24 11.92 20.45
N VAL A 8 12.12 11.81 19.72
CA VAL A 8 11.88 12.54 18.48
C VAL A 8 11.09 13.80 18.80
N VAL A 9 11.64 14.96 18.47
CA VAL A 9 10.93 16.23 18.58
C VAL A 9 10.22 16.50 17.26
N MET A 10 8.89 16.49 17.28
CA MET A 10 8.07 16.86 16.12
C MET A 10 8.04 18.39 15.98
N LEU A 11 8.16 18.90 14.76
CA LEU A 11 8.18 20.34 14.47
C LEU A 11 6.90 20.80 13.77
N PRO A 12 6.51 22.09 13.92
CA PRO A 12 5.43 22.68 13.14
C PRO A 12 5.65 22.55 11.63
N THR A 13 4.56 22.39 10.88
CA THR A 13 4.59 22.31 9.41
C THR A 13 4.87 23.66 8.75
N SER A 14 4.42 24.76 9.37
CA SER A 14 4.65 26.13 8.91
C SER A 14 6.15 26.51 9.02
N PRO A 15 6.80 26.99 7.94
CA PRO A 15 8.19 27.43 7.98
C PRO A 15 8.48 28.49 9.05
N TYR A 16 7.54 29.42 9.26
CA TYR A 16 7.66 30.48 10.25
C TYR A 16 7.60 29.95 11.69
N GLU A 17 6.60 29.11 12.00
CA GLU A 17 6.46 28.50 13.32
C GLU A 17 7.61 27.55 13.63
N LYS A 18 8.09 26.83 12.62
CA LYS A 18 9.27 25.97 12.72
C LYS A 18 10.51 26.77 13.10
N LEU A 19 10.78 27.89 12.42
CA LEU A 19 11.92 28.76 12.74
C LEU A 19 11.81 29.31 14.18
N LYS A 20 10.61 29.76 14.58
CA LYS A 20 10.35 30.25 15.94
C LYS A 20 10.62 29.18 17.01
N PHE A 21 10.11 27.96 16.78
CA PHE A 21 10.30 26.82 17.69
C PHE A 21 11.78 26.42 17.82
N ILE A 22 12.51 26.42 16.70
CA ILE A 22 13.93 26.04 16.74
C ILE A 22 14.78 27.13 17.40
N LEU A 23 14.48 28.41 17.20
CA LEU A 23 15.16 29.52 17.89
C LEU A 23 15.00 29.43 19.42
N THR A 24 13.83 29.00 19.91
CA THR A 24 13.64 28.70 21.34
C THR A 24 14.54 27.57 21.85
N LEU A 25 14.89 26.60 21.00
CA LEU A 25 15.75 25.47 21.39
C LEU A 25 17.25 25.81 21.33
N PHE A 26 17.69 26.63 20.37
CA PHE A 26 19.12 26.85 20.09
C PHE A 26 19.76 28.03 20.79
N SER A 27 19.01 28.85 21.55
CA SER A 27 19.47 30.00 22.35
C SER A 27 20.24 31.10 21.60
N SER A 28 20.67 30.90 20.34
CA SER A 28 21.53 31.82 19.59
C SER A 28 21.44 31.59 18.07
N SER A 29 21.21 32.66 17.30
CA SER A 29 21.09 32.62 15.84
C SER A 29 22.39 32.20 15.13
N ILE A 30 23.56 32.57 15.66
CA ILE A 30 24.85 32.24 15.02
C ILE A 30 25.11 30.73 14.93
N VAL A 31 24.60 29.95 15.88
CA VAL A 31 24.71 28.48 15.84
C VAL A 31 23.96 27.94 14.62
N LEU A 32 22.82 28.56 14.29
CA LEU A 32 22.01 28.23 13.13
C LEU A 32 22.71 28.67 11.83
N GLU A 33 23.27 29.88 11.81
CA GLU A 33 24.01 30.39 10.67
C GLU A 33 25.20 29.50 10.32
N VAL A 34 25.99 29.07 11.32
CA VAL A 34 27.11 28.14 11.12
C VAL A 34 26.62 26.80 10.57
N LEU A 35 25.56 26.21 11.13
CA LEU A 35 25.00 24.95 10.63
C LEU A 35 24.53 25.05 9.18
N ASN A 36 23.95 26.18 8.79
CA ASN A 36 23.38 26.37 7.46
C ASN A 36 24.44 26.59 6.36
N LEU A 37 25.68 26.90 6.71
CA LEU A 37 26.77 27.04 5.74
C LEU A 37 27.18 25.71 5.07
N PHE A 38 26.92 24.59 5.75
CA PHE A 38 27.35 23.28 5.29
C PHE A 38 26.39 22.72 4.24
N GLU A 39 26.95 22.37 3.09
CA GLU A 39 26.34 21.42 2.17
C GLU A 39 26.67 19.99 2.64
N TRP A 40 25.83 19.02 2.27
CA TRP A 40 26.01 17.66 2.78
C TRP A 40 27.22 17.01 2.11
N ASP A 41 27.95 16.21 2.89
CA ASP A 41 29.19 15.55 2.48
C ASP A 41 30.32 16.50 2.03
N THR A 42 30.17 17.81 2.32
CA THR A 42 31.23 18.80 2.15
C THR A 42 31.96 19.06 3.45
N GLU A 43 33.23 19.41 3.33
CA GLU A 43 34.07 19.85 4.44
C GLU A 43 34.30 21.37 4.31
N LEU A 44 34.13 22.11 5.41
CA LEU A 44 34.48 23.53 5.47
C LEU A 44 35.55 23.77 6.52
N CYS A 45 36.60 24.48 6.13
CA CYS A 45 37.67 24.84 7.05
C CYS A 45 37.32 26.09 7.86
N GLN A 46 37.83 26.18 9.10
CA GLN A 46 37.50 27.26 10.05
C GLN A 46 37.63 28.66 9.44
N LYS A 47 38.66 28.86 8.59
CA LYS A 47 38.91 30.12 7.91
C LYS A 47 37.78 30.49 6.94
N GLU A 48 37.26 29.53 6.19
CA GLU A 48 36.18 29.73 5.23
C GLU A 48 34.88 30.09 5.94
N ILE A 49 34.59 29.41 7.06
CA ILE A 49 33.42 29.69 7.90
C ILE A 49 33.48 31.12 8.46
N ILE A 50 34.64 31.55 8.98
CA ILE A 50 34.85 32.91 9.49
C ILE A 50 34.65 33.96 8.37
N ILE A 51 35.14 33.69 7.16
CA ILE A 51 34.97 34.59 6.02
C ILE A 51 33.48 34.70 5.64
N LYS A 52 32.77 33.57 5.57
CA LYS A 52 31.33 33.54 5.24
C LYS A 52 30.46 34.21 6.30
N LEU A 53 30.90 34.29 7.56
CA LEU A 53 30.21 34.95 8.68
C LEU A 53 30.96 36.18 9.19
N SER A 54 31.45 37.01 8.26
CA SER A 54 32.27 38.19 8.57
C SER A 54 31.54 39.27 9.40
N HIS A 55 30.21 39.24 9.45
CA HIS A 55 29.38 40.10 10.31
C HIS A 55 29.40 39.70 11.80
N HIS A 56 30.06 38.59 12.15
CA HIS A 56 30.27 38.16 13.53
C HIS A 56 31.75 38.15 13.93
N SER A 57 32.04 38.34 15.22
CA SER A 57 33.42 38.23 15.71
C SER A 57 33.96 36.81 15.55
N ASN A 58 35.25 36.68 15.21
CA ASN A 58 35.92 35.37 15.11
C ASN A 58 35.72 34.52 16.38
N LYS A 59 35.75 35.15 17.56
CA LYS A 59 35.54 34.49 18.85
C LYS A 59 34.13 33.90 18.95
N THR A 60 33.12 34.63 18.48
CA THR A 60 31.72 34.18 18.48
C THR A 60 31.53 32.98 17.55
N VAL A 61 32.07 33.06 16.32
CA VAL A 61 31.99 31.97 15.33
C VAL A 61 32.68 30.71 15.84
N ILE A 62 33.91 30.83 16.36
CA ILE A 62 34.66 29.68 16.90
C ILE A 62 33.94 29.05 18.10
N ASN A 63 33.34 29.86 18.98
CA ASN A 63 32.56 29.34 20.10
C ASN A 63 31.30 28.60 19.63
N ALA A 64 30.64 29.08 18.58
CA ALA A 64 29.51 28.39 17.97
C ALA A 64 29.91 27.02 17.39
N ILE A 65 31.02 26.96 16.64
CA ILE A 65 31.57 25.70 16.11
C ILE A 65 31.89 24.72 17.25
N LYS A 66 32.56 25.18 18.31
CA LYS A 66 32.87 24.34 19.48
C LYS A 66 31.61 23.78 20.15
N LYS A 67 30.55 24.58 20.27
CA LYS A 67 29.26 24.13 20.78
C LYS A 67 28.66 23.03 19.89
N LEU A 68 28.66 23.22 18.57
CA LEU A 68 28.15 22.23 17.62
C LEU A 68 28.91 20.89 17.68
N ILE A 69 30.23 20.93 17.86
CA ILE A 69 31.05 19.73 18.07
C ILE A 69 30.71 19.06 19.40
N ALA A 70 30.59 19.84 20.48
CA ALA A 70 30.24 19.32 21.80
C ALA A 70 28.84 18.66 21.84
N LEU A 71 27.92 19.13 20.98
CA LEU A 71 26.60 18.54 20.75
C LEU A 71 26.63 17.35 19.77
N GLY A 72 27.76 17.06 19.14
CA GLY A 72 27.92 15.97 18.17
C GLY A 72 27.31 16.27 16.78
N LEU A 73 27.04 17.54 16.46
CA LEU A 73 26.48 17.96 15.17
C LEU A 73 27.55 18.19 14.10
N LEU A 74 28.77 18.54 14.51
CA LEU A 74 29.93 18.65 13.63
C LEU A 74 31.03 17.70 14.09
N SER A 75 31.72 17.12 13.13
CA SER A 75 33.00 16.44 13.36
C SER A 75 34.16 17.38 13.00
N GLU A 76 35.26 17.30 13.75
CA GLU A 76 36.49 18.06 13.48
C GLU A 76 37.55 17.12 12.90
N ARG A 77 38.19 17.55 11.81
CA ARG A 77 39.42 16.95 11.27
C ARG A 77 40.49 18.02 11.08
N VAL A 78 41.74 17.62 11.18
CA VAL A 78 42.88 18.50 10.93
C VAL A 78 43.47 18.16 9.57
N ARG A 79 43.37 19.09 8.63
CA ARG A 79 43.99 19.00 7.31
C ARG A 79 45.34 19.71 7.34
N ILE A 80 46.36 19.09 6.78
CA ILE A 80 47.68 19.70 6.64
C ILE A 80 47.83 20.11 5.18
N GLU A 81 47.99 21.40 4.93
CA GLU A 81 48.23 21.94 3.60
C GLU A 81 49.61 22.59 3.56
N GLU A 82 50.37 22.37 2.49
CA GLU A 82 51.71 22.91 2.33
C GLU A 82 51.65 24.20 1.51
N ARG A 83 51.92 25.34 2.16
CA ARG A 83 51.93 26.66 1.50
C ARG A 83 53.30 27.30 1.67
N ARG A 84 53.93 27.72 0.56
CA ARG A 84 55.23 28.41 0.55
C ARG A 84 56.30 27.72 1.42
N LYS A 85 56.44 26.39 1.28
CA LYS A 85 57.36 25.52 2.04
C LYS A 85 57.12 25.47 3.56
N ARG A 86 55.92 25.83 4.03
CA ARG A 86 55.51 25.69 5.44
C ARG A 86 54.23 24.83 5.52
N LYS A 87 54.23 23.86 6.44
CA LYS A 87 53.04 23.03 6.74
C LYS A 87 52.08 23.84 7.62
N VAL A 88 50.89 24.10 7.09
CA VAL A 88 49.82 24.81 7.82
C VAL A 88 48.77 23.79 8.23
N LYS A 89 48.50 23.71 9.54
CA LYS A 89 47.41 22.89 10.09
C LYS A 89 46.12 23.69 10.02
N MET A 90 45.12 23.16 9.34
CA MET A 90 43.80 23.75 9.20
C MET A 90 42.77 22.84 9.88
N LYS A 91 41.99 23.42 10.79
CA LYS A 91 40.82 22.74 11.35
C LYS A 91 39.70 22.82 10.33
N CYS A 92 39.17 21.68 9.94
CA CYS A 92 38.07 21.55 9.02
C CYS A 92 36.98 20.70 9.62
N TYR A 93 35.74 20.98 9.21
CA TYR A 93 34.55 20.50 9.86
C TYR A 93 33.62 19.88 8.82
N SER A 94 32.87 18.88 9.22
CA SER A 94 31.82 18.28 8.40
C SER A 94 30.62 17.90 9.27
N LEU A 95 29.43 17.87 8.67
CA LEU A 95 28.21 17.44 9.34
C LEU A 95 28.30 15.95 9.72
N THR A 96 27.95 15.63 10.96
CA THR A 96 27.65 14.23 11.36
C THR A 96 26.27 13.83 10.84
N ASP A 97 25.86 12.56 10.97
CA ASP A 97 24.51 12.12 10.54
C ASP A 97 23.40 12.89 11.29
N ILE A 98 23.61 13.15 12.57
CA ILE A 98 22.72 14.00 13.37
C ILE A 98 22.82 15.46 12.93
N GLY A 99 24.02 15.95 12.64
CA GLY A 99 24.25 17.29 12.09
C GLY A 99 23.51 17.54 10.78
N LYS A 100 23.51 16.55 9.88
CA LYS A 100 22.76 16.58 8.62
C LYS A 100 21.26 16.72 8.87
N TRP A 101 20.71 15.99 9.85
CA TRP A 101 19.30 16.16 10.22
C TRP A 101 18.99 17.57 10.74
N TYR A 102 19.81 18.10 11.65
CA TYR A 102 19.61 19.47 12.12
C TYR A 102 19.74 20.48 10.99
N ASN A 103 20.65 20.28 10.03
CA ASN A 103 20.75 21.12 8.83
C ASN A 103 19.46 21.09 7.97
N VAL A 104 18.75 19.95 7.88
CA VAL A 104 17.45 19.83 7.18
C VAL A 104 16.34 20.63 7.86
N LEU A 105 16.34 20.76 9.19
CA LEU A 105 15.26 21.44 9.92
C LEU A 105 15.02 22.87 9.44
N PHE A 106 16.01 23.47 8.80
CA PHE A 106 16.02 24.86 8.33
C PHE A 106 15.80 25.02 6.82
N LYS A 107 15.75 23.92 6.06
CA LYS A 107 15.54 23.93 4.61
C LYS A 107 14.10 23.56 4.28
N SER A 108 13.55 24.11 3.20
CA SER A 108 12.28 23.60 2.70
C SER A 108 12.49 22.18 2.19
N ILE A 109 11.67 21.23 2.64
CA ILE A 109 11.73 19.83 2.16
C ILE A 109 11.54 19.78 0.63
N SER A 110 10.79 20.74 0.06
CA SER A 110 10.55 20.86 -1.39
C SER A 110 11.78 21.28 -2.20
N GLU A 111 12.83 21.81 -1.55
CA GLU A 111 14.06 22.30 -2.21
C GLU A 111 15.21 21.29 -2.09
N LEU A 112 14.99 20.17 -1.41
CA LEU A 112 16.00 19.14 -1.19
C LEU A 112 15.90 18.02 -2.24
N ASP A 113 17.05 17.46 -2.60
CA ASP A 113 17.11 16.26 -3.45
C ASP A 113 16.31 15.09 -2.81
N PRO A 114 15.32 14.50 -3.50
CA PRO A 114 14.51 13.41 -2.96
C PRO A 114 15.32 12.20 -2.49
N ASN A 115 16.39 11.83 -3.20
CA ASN A 115 17.24 10.69 -2.82
C ASN A 115 17.91 10.94 -1.47
N LEU A 116 18.34 12.19 -1.31
CA LEU A 116 19.05 12.68 -0.16
C LEU A 116 18.13 12.77 1.07
N VAL A 117 16.88 13.21 0.90
CA VAL A 117 15.82 13.16 1.92
C VAL A 117 15.53 11.72 2.34
N ASN A 118 15.38 10.80 1.37
CA ASN A 118 15.12 9.38 1.65
C ASN A 118 16.22 8.75 2.51
N LYS A 119 17.49 9.01 2.17
CA LYS A 119 18.65 8.53 2.93
C LYS A 119 18.59 9.01 4.39
N ILE A 120 18.35 10.30 4.61
CA ILE A 120 18.28 10.84 5.98
C ILE A 120 17.12 10.26 6.79
N ILE A 121 15.93 10.17 6.22
CA ILE A 121 14.77 9.62 6.92
C ILE A 121 15.06 8.17 7.31
N THR A 122 15.70 7.41 6.42
CA THR A 122 16.11 6.02 6.67
C THR A 122 17.16 5.94 7.78
N ASP A 123 18.21 6.75 7.72
CA ASP A 123 19.28 6.77 8.72
C ASP A 123 18.74 7.14 10.12
N LEU A 124 17.84 8.14 10.19
CA LEU A 124 17.21 8.55 11.44
C LEU A 124 16.26 7.51 12.00
N ALA A 125 15.41 6.93 11.17
CA ALA A 125 14.54 5.83 11.57
C ALA A 125 15.39 4.67 12.11
N THR A 126 16.51 4.35 11.45
CA THR A 126 17.46 3.31 11.88
C THR A 126 18.08 3.64 13.24
N ILE A 127 18.62 4.84 13.43
CA ILE A 127 19.23 5.27 14.69
C ILE A 127 18.20 5.28 15.83
N PHE A 128 16.99 5.78 15.56
CA PHE A 128 15.91 5.81 16.53
C PHE A 128 15.51 4.40 16.93
N MET A 129 15.21 3.54 15.94
CA MET A 129 14.83 2.15 16.16
C MET A 129 15.91 1.39 16.92
N SER A 130 17.18 1.48 16.51
CA SER A 130 18.27 0.78 17.19
C SER A 130 18.37 1.17 18.66
N LYS A 131 18.16 2.44 18.98
CA LYS A 131 18.17 2.91 20.37
C LYS A 131 16.97 2.41 21.14
N VAL A 132 15.75 2.55 20.62
CA VAL A 132 14.54 2.06 21.30
C VAL A 132 14.66 0.57 21.60
N LEU A 133 15.16 -0.22 20.64
CA LEU A 133 15.40 -1.64 20.84
C LEU A 133 16.46 -1.93 21.91
N SER A 134 17.49 -1.10 22.05
CA SER A 134 18.48 -1.23 23.14
C SER A 134 17.89 -1.01 24.54
N TYR A 135 16.81 -0.23 24.66
CA TYR A 135 16.11 -0.01 25.92
C TYR A 135 15.04 -1.07 26.21
N ALA A 136 14.60 -1.87 25.23
CA ALA A 136 13.51 -2.83 25.41
C ALA A 136 13.77 -3.82 26.55
N SER A 137 15.02 -4.26 26.73
CA SER A 137 15.39 -5.22 27.78
C SER A 137 15.24 -4.67 29.20
N ALA A 138 15.55 -3.39 29.44
CA ALA A 138 15.50 -2.80 30.78
C ALA A 138 14.06 -2.57 31.26
N PHE A 139 13.10 -2.48 30.34
CA PHE A 139 11.68 -2.21 30.61
C PHE A 139 10.78 -3.44 30.40
N SER A 140 11.36 -4.64 30.22
CA SER A 140 10.62 -5.89 29.95
C SER A 140 9.64 -5.79 28.77
N ILE A 141 9.99 -4.99 27.76
CA ILE A 141 9.18 -4.83 26.56
C ILE A 141 9.47 -6.02 25.64
N SER A 142 8.43 -6.77 25.26
CA SER A 142 8.55 -7.81 24.24
C SER A 142 8.87 -7.18 22.89
N LEU A 143 10.01 -7.56 22.31
CA LEU A 143 10.46 -7.08 21.01
C LEU A 143 9.43 -7.35 19.90
N SER A 144 8.84 -8.55 19.90
CA SER A 144 7.86 -8.95 18.90
C SER A 144 6.58 -8.11 19.00
N GLU A 145 6.10 -7.86 20.21
CA GLU A 145 4.91 -7.02 20.46
C GLU A 145 5.17 -5.56 20.08
N PHE A 146 6.35 -5.03 20.42
CA PHE A 146 6.75 -3.68 20.04
C PHE A 146 6.76 -3.50 18.51
N LEU A 147 7.37 -4.45 17.79
CA LEU A 147 7.43 -4.41 16.33
C LEU A 147 6.04 -4.58 15.69
N LYS A 148 5.17 -5.43 16.23
CA LYS A 148 3.77 -5.53 15.80
C LYS A 148 3.03 -4.20 15.96
N ARG A 149 3.21 -3.51 17.08
CA ARG A 149 2.60 -2.17 17.30
C ARG A 149 3.11 -1.13 16.31
N ILE A 150 4.39 -1.19 15.93
CA ILE A 150 4.92 -0.34 14.86
C ILE A 150 4.26 -0.66 13.52
N ALA A 151 4.12 -1.95 13.17
CA ALA A 151 3.46 -2.35 11.93
C ALA A 151 2.00 -1.88 11.91
N SER A 152 1.23 -2.15 12.98
CA SER A 152 -0.16 -1.67 13.16
C SER A 152 -0.26 -0.14 13.06
N GLY A 153 0.62 0.60 13.74
CA GLY A 153 0.65 2.06 13.69
C GLY A 153 0.98 2.59 12.29
N SER A 154 1.91 1.94 11.58
CA SER A 154 2.31 2.29 10.21
C SER A 154 1.17 2.05 9.22
N LEU A 155 0.51 0.89 9.29
CA LEU A 155 -0.68 0.56 8.51
C LEU A 155 -1.77 1.61 8.69
N LYS A 156 -2.15 1.90 9.95
CA LYS A 156 -3.17 2.91 10.28
C LYS A 156 -2.76 4.30 9.78
N GLY A 157 -1.48 4.64 9.87
CA GLY A 157 -0.93 5.90 9.36
C GLY A 157 -1.05 6.03 7.85
N ILE A 158 -0.68 4.98 7.10
CA ILE A 158 -0.83 4.92 5.64
C ILE A 158 -2.31 5.10 5.26
N ILE A 159 -3.21 4.28 5.83
CA ILE A 159 -4.65 4.32 5.52
C ILE A 159 -5.23 5.71 5.77
N ARG A 160 -4.93 6.33 6.92
CA ARG A 160 -5.41 7.69 7.27
C ARG A 160 -4.86 8.80 6.37
N SER A 161 -3.73 8.58 5.70
CA SER A 161 -3.15 9.57 4.79
C SER A 161 -3.97 9.73 3.50
N TYR A 162 -4.77 8.72 3.15
CA TYR A 162 -5.65 8.76 1.99
C TYR A 162 -6.91 9.57 2.30
N LYS A 163 -7.18 10.57 1.45
CA LYS A 163 -8.46 11.30 1.46
C LYS A 163 -9.40 10.66 0.44
N THR A 164 -10.66 10.50 0.81
CA THR A 164 -11.68 9.97 -0.10
C THR A 164 -11.84 10.88 -1.32
N GLY A 165 -11.44 10.37 -2.48
CA GLY A 165 -11.63 11.01 -3.78
C GLY A 165 -12.69 10.31 -4.62
N VAL A 166 -12.95 10.82 -5.82
CA VAL A 166 -13.80 10.13 -6.80
C VAL A 166 -13.01 8.95 -7.39
N LEU A 167 -13.52 7.75 -7.16
CA LEU A 167 -12.98 6.49 -7.69
C LEU A 167 -13.76 6.07 -8.93
N ASP A 168 -13.11 5.40 -9.88
CA ASP A 168 -13.77 4.77 -11.01
C ASP A 168 -14.36 3.40 -10.60
N LEU A 169 -13.60 2.64 -9.81
CA LEU A 169 -13.95 1.28 -9.37
C LEU A 169 -13.68 1.13 -7.86
N VAL A 170 -14.62 0.51 -7.14
CA VAL A 170 -14.38 -0.02 -5.79
C VAL A 170 -14.42 -1.54 -5.83
N VAL A 171 -13.36 -2.16 -5.33
CA VAL A 171 -13.19 -3.62 -5.29
C VAL A 171 -13.36 -4.10 -3.86
N LEU A 172 -14.36 -4.97 -3.63
CA LEU A 172 -14.52 -5.70 -2.38
C LEU A 172 -13.95 -7.10 -2.57
N GLY A 173 -12.98 -7.47 -1.75
CA GLY A 173 -12.31 -8.76 -1.92
C GLY A 173 -11.27 -9.09 -0.85
N SER A 174 -10.63 -10.25 -1.02
CA SER A 174 -9.57 -10.71 -0.13
C SER A 174 -8.20 -10.16 -0.52
N ILE A 175 -7.29 -10.13 0.46
CA ILE A 175 -5.85 -9.96 0.29
C ILE A 175 -5.14 -11.10 1.01
N ALA A 176 -4.10 -11.66 0.41
CA ALA A 176 -3.39 -12.83 0.93
C ALA A 176 -1.92 -12.83 0.54
N LEU A 177 -1.13 -13.66 1.21
CA LEU A 177 0.24 -13.98 0.84
C LEU A 177 0.26 -15.24 -0.02
N ASP A 178 0.68 -15.12 -1.27
CA ASP A 178 0.81 -16.26 -2.18
C ASP A 178 2.19 -16.91 -2.02
N VAL A 179 2.23 -18.22 -1.76
CA VAL A 179 3.45 -18.98 -1.53
C VAL A 179 3.55 -20.12 -2.56
N TYR A 180 4.47 -19.96 -3.51
CA TYR A 180 4.73 -20.95 -4.56
C TYR A 180 5.82 -21.93 -4.10
N SER A 181 5.52 -23.22 -4.17
CA SER A 181 6.35 -24.29 -3.59
C SER A 181 7.12 -25.09 -4.65
N LYS A 182 8.28 -24.59 -5.14
CA LYS A 182 9.51 -25.34 -5.59
C LYS A 182 10.39 -24.56 -6.59
N PRO A 183 11.71 -24.87 -6.68
CA PRO A 183 12.58 -25.45 -5.65
C PRO A 183 13.00 -24.41 -4.60
N ARG A 184 12.76 -23.12 -4.86
CA ARG A 184 12.80 -22.03 -3.88
C ARG A 184 11.38 -21.54 -3.66
N ALA A 185 11.01 -21.32 -2.40
CA ALA A 185 9.76 -20.66 -2.09
C ALA A 185 9.78 -19.27 -2.72
N ARG A 186 8.78 -18.97 -3.55
CA ARG A 186 8.55 -17.62 -4.08
C ARG A 186 7.31 -17.08 -3.40
N ILE A 187 7.44 -15.88 -2.84
CA ILE A 187 6.41 -15.23 -2.06
C ILE A 187 5.97 -13.99 -2.82
N TYR A 188 4.67 -13.84 -3.02
CA TYR A 188 4.08 -12.70 -3.70
C TYR A 188 2.88 -12.19 -2.91
N ALA A 189 2.53 -10.91 -3.16
CA ALA A 189 1.22 -10.42 -2.76
C ALA A 189 0.14 -11.06 -3.65
N GLY A 190 -0.97 -11.46 -3.04
CA GLY A 190 -2.07 -12.15 -3.70
C GLY A 190 -3.43 -11.86 -3.04
N GLY A 191 -4.38 -12.77 -3.26
CA GLY A 191 -5.80 -12.57 -2.99
C GLY A 191 -6.55 -12.06 -4.22
N SER A 192 -7.67 -12.69 -4.59
CA SER A 192 -8.29 -12.41 -5.90
C SER A 192 -8.84 -10.98 -5.97
N GLY A 193 -9.37 -10.46 -4.86
CA GLY A 193 -9.73 -9.06 -4.70
C GLY A 193 -8.56 -8.10 -4.96
N ALA A 194 -7.44 -8.31 -4.27
CA ALA A 194 -6.25 -7.49 -4.44
C ALA A 194 -5.73 -7.53 -5.89
N ASN A 195 -5.73 -8.71 -6.53
CA ASN A 195 -5.34 -8.88 -7.92
C ASN A 195 -6.23 -8.08 -8.89
N VAL A 196 -7.55 -8.09 -8.70
CA VAL A 196 -8.48 -7.28 -9.50
C VAL A 196 -8.19 -5.78 -9.31
N ALA A 197 -7.97 -5.34 -8.06
CA ALA A 197 -7.69 -3.94 -7.77
C ALA A 197 -6.39 -3.45 -8.43
N VAL A 198 -5.31 -4.25 -8.33
CA VAL A 198 -4.02 -3.95 -8.96
C VAL A 198 -4.13 -3.95 -10.48
N ALA A 199 -4.78 -4.96 -11.07
CA ALA A 199 -4.96 -5.03 -12.52
C ALA A 199 -5.76 -3.83 -13.06
N ALA A 200 -6.84 -3.44 -12.37
CA ALA A 200 -7.65 -2.28 -12.73
C ALA A 200 -6.85 -0.97 -12.62
N SER A 201 -6.04 -0.81 -11.56
CA SER A 201 -5.14 0.33 -11.38
C SER A 201 -4.11 0.41 -12.51
N LYS A 202 -3.47 -0.70 -12.88
CA LYS A 202 -2.51 -0.78 -14.00
C LYS A 202 -3.11 -0.41 -15.35
N LEU A 203 -4.40 -0.70 -15.57
CA LEU A 203 -5.13 -0.27 -16.76
C LEU A 203 -5.49 1.23 -16.73
N GLY A 204 -5.28 1.91 -15.61
CA GLY A 204 -5.48 3.35 -15.44
C GLY A 204 -6.81 3.75 -14.78
N LEU A 205 -7.53 2.81 -14.15
CA LEU A 205 -8.71 3.15 -13.34
C LEU A 205 -8.30 3.65 -11.96
N LYS A 206 -8.93 4.73 -11.48
CA LYS A 206 -8.82 5.13 -10.07
C LYS A 206 -9.54 4.09 -9.21
N THR A 207 -8.79 3.15 -8.65
CA THR A 207 -9.35 1.97 -8.00
C THR A 207 -9.19 2.05 -6.49
N GLY A 208 -10.28 1.87 -5.75
CA GLY A 208 -10.25 1.70 -4.30
C GLY A 208 -10.50 0.26 -3.88
N PHE A 209 -9.94 -0.11 -2.73
CA PHE A 209 -10.00 -1.48 -2.24
C PHE A 209 -10.57 -1.53 -0.83
N VAL A 210 -11.65 -2.30 -0.68
CA VAL A 210 -12.33 -2.56 0.59
C VAL A 210 -12.01 -4.00 0.99
N SER A 211 -11.22 -4.14 2.04
CA SER A 211 -10.73 -5.42 2.54
C SER A 211 -10.26 -5.28 3.98
N LYS A 212 -9.73 -6.35 4.54
CA LYS A 212 -9.19 -6.40 5.90
C LYS A 212 -7.80 -7.02 5.88
N VAL A 213 -6.85 -6.38 6.56
CA VAL A 213 -5.44 -6.78 6.60
C VAL A 213 -4.96 -7.03 8.03
N SER A 214 -4.06 -8.01 8.20
CA SER A 214 -3.45 -8.33 9.48
C SER A 214 -2.55 -7.19 9.96
N ALA A 215 -2.50 -6.97 11.28
CA ALA A 215 -1.68 -5.91 11.89
C ALA A 215 -0.19 -6.32 12.10
N ASP A 216 0.39 -7.06 11.15
CA ASP A 216 1.78 -7.52 11.19
C ASP A 216 2.60 -6.98 9.99
N PHE A 217 3.88 -7.35 9.91
CA PHE A 217 4.74 -6.91 8.81
C PHE A 217 4.36 -7.51 7.46
N ILE A 218 3.72 -8.67 7.44
CA ILE A 218 3.23 -9.25 6.19
C ILE A 218 2.04 -8.41 5.71
N GLY A 219 1.09 -8.11 6.59
CA GLY A 219 0.01 -7.19 6.31
C GLY A 219 0.50 -5.82 5.83
N LEU A 220 1.53 -5.26 6.47
CA LEU A 220 2.19 -4.03 6.00
C LEU A 220 2.78 -4.18 4.60
N SER A 221 3.46 -5.29 4.32
CA SER A 221 4.01 -5.58 2.99
C SER A 221 2.92 -5.73 1.92
N LEU A 222 1.79 -6.35 2.26
CA LEU A 222 0.66 -6.53 1.35
C LEU A 222 -0.03 -5.19 1.06
N LEU A 223 -0.26 -4.36 2.09
CA LEU A 223 -0.85 -3.03 1.92
C LEU A 223 0.08 -2.10 1.11
N THR A 224 1.38 -2.12 1.39
CA THR A 224 2.36 -1.29 0.64
C THR A 224 2.47 -1.70 -0.82
N ASN A 225 2.36 -2.99 -1.14
CA ASN A 225 2.26 -3.41 -2.54
C ASN A 225 1.05 -2.79 -3.26
N LEU A 226 -0.12 -2.73 -2.61
CA LEU A 226 -1.28 -2.03 -3.19
C LEU A 226 -1.02 -0.53 -3.41
N VAL A 227 -0.35 0.12 -2.46
CA VAL A 227 0.04 1.54 -2.56
C VAL A 227 0.97 1.76 -3.75
N ASP A 228 2.01 0.94 -3.89
CA ASP A 228 3.00 1.02 -4.97
C ASP A 228 2.35 0.81 -6.35
N GLU A 229 1.32 -0.03 -6.41
CA GLU A 229 0.54 -0.30 -7.61
C GLU A 229 -0.59 0.74 -7.85
N GLY A 230 -0.65 1.82 -7.06
CA GLY A 230 -1.55 2.95 -7.25
C GLY A 230 -2.98 2.74 -6.75
N VAL A 231 -3.24 1.69 -5.97
CA VAL A 231 -4.56 1.38 -5.41
C VAL A 231 -4.84 2.29 -4.22
N HIS A 232 -6.07 2.82 -4.14
CA HIS A 232 -6.54 3.60 -3.01
C HIS A 232 -6.89 2.67 -1.83
N VAL A 233 -6.03 2.69 -0.80
CA VAL A 233 -6.13 1.82 0.39
C VAL A 233 -6.84 2.46 1.59
N GLY A 234 -7.37 3.68 1.44
CA GLY A 234 -8.07 4.41 2.51
C GLY A 234 -9.32 3.72 3.06
N LEU A 235 -9.79 2.64 2.42
CA LEU A 235 -10.98 1.87 2.80
C LEU A 235 -10.62 0.49 3.39
N VAL A 236 -9.34 0.18 3.58
CA VAL A 236 -8.88 -1.09 4.16
C VAL A 236 -8.94 -1.02 5.68
N GLU A 237 -9.45 -2.07 6.31
CA GLU A 237 -9.49 -2.24 7.76
C GLU A 237 -8.23 -2.95 8.27
N VAL A 238 -7.67 -2.48 9.38
CA VAL A 238 -6.56 -3.14 10.07
C VAL A 238 -7.12 -3.91 11.25
N ASP A 239 -6.91 -5.23 11.26
CA ASP A 239 -7.36 -6.11 12.33
C ASP A 239 -6.16 -6.74 13.04
N GLU A 240 -6.07 -6.49 14.35
CA GLU A 240 -4.98 -6.98 15.21
C GLU A 240 -5.12 -8.46 15.56
N ALA A 241 -6.32 -9.03 15.42
CA ALA A 241 -6.61 -10.43 15.64
C ALA A 241 -6.65 -11.25 14.34
N LEU A 242 -6.56 -10.62 13.17
CA LEU A 242 -6.53 -11.32 11.89
C LEU A 242 -5.19 -12.02 11.69
N GLU A 243 -5.23 -13.33 11.51
CA GLU A 243 -4.09 -14.10 11.03
C GLU A 243 -3.83 -13.78 9.56
N THR A 244 -2.56 -13.58 9.20
CA THR A 244 -2.17 -13.34 7.80
C THR A 244 -2.65 -14.49 6.91
N PRO A 245 -3.51 -14.24 5.92
CA PRO A 245 -3.98 -15.27 5.02
C PRO A 245 -2.85 -15.74 4.11
N VAL A 246 -2.69 -17.06 3.97
CA VAL A 246 -1.65 -17.64 3.12
C VAL A 246 -2.29 -18.56 2.10
N CYS A 247 -2.07 -18.30 0.81
CA CYS A 247 -2.47 -19.17 -0.28
C CYS A 247 -1.25 -19.95 -0.80
N ALA A 248 -1.20 -21.24 -0.49
CA ALA A 248 -0.18 -22.15 -0.99
C ALA A 248 -0.54 -22.57 -2.43
N ILE A 249 0.40 -22.32 -3.35
CA ILE A 249 0.24 -22.64 -4.77
C ILE A 249 1.13 -23.84 -5.10
N HIS A 250 0.46 -24.94 -5.41
CA HIS A 250 1.08 -26.22 -5.74
C HIS A 250 1.15 -26.39 -7.27
N GLU A 251 2.31 -26.05 -7.83
CA GLU A 251 2.60 -26.03 -9.28
C GLU A 251 2.74 -27.42 -9.93
N LEU A 252 2.66 -28.51 -9.16
CA LEU A 252 2.75 -29.88 -9.69
C LEU A 252 1.45 -30.37 -10.36
N GLY A 253 0.35 -29.66 -10.20
CA GLY A 253 -0.91 -29.93 -10.89
C GLY A 253 -1.09 -29.06 -12.13
N GLU A 254 -1.74 -29.60 -13.16
CA GLU A 254 -2.28 -28.82 -14.28
C GLU A 254 -3.82 -28.88 -14.26
N PRO A 255 -4.52 -27.80 -13.87
CA PRO A 255 -4.01 -26.53 -13.38
C PRO A 255 -3.40 -26.61 -11.96
N PRO A 256 -2.62 -25.61 -11.52
CA PRO A 256 -2.07 -25.54 -10.18
C PRO A 256 -3.17 -25.64 -9.12
N ARG A 257 -2.91 -26.38 -8.04
CA ARG A 257 -3.83 -26.43 -6.90
C ARG A 257 -3.52 -25.28 -5.95
N ILE A 258 -4.54 -24.53 -5.57
CA ILE A 258 -4.44 -23.43 -4.62
C ILE A 258 -5.15 -23.84 -3.34
N SER A 259 -4.47 -23.69 -2.21
CA SER A 259 -5.02 -23.93 -0.87
C SER A 259 -4.79 -22.69 -0.03
N CYS A 260 -5.87 -22.02 0.39
CA CYS A 260 -5.78 -20.83 1.22
C CYS A 260 -6.09 -21.16 2.67
N SER A 261 -5.22 -20.69 3.57
CA SER A 261 -5.35 -20.82 5.02
C SER A 261 -5.82 -19.50 5.60
N TYR A 262 -6.99 -19.49 6.22
CA TYR A 262 -7.55 -18.39 6.99
C TYR A 262 -8.57 -18.90 8.01
N SER A 263 -8.83 -18.12 9.06
CA SER A 263 -9.88 -18.44 10.05
C SER A 263 -11.28 -18.16 9.47
N PRO A 264 -12.20 -19.14 9.44
CA PRO A 264 -13.58 -18.90 9.00
C PRO A 264 -14.32 -17.87 9.87
N ASP A 265 -13.98 -17.79 11.16
CA ASP A 265 -14.58 -16.84 12.11
C ASP A 265 -14.03 -15.41 11.94
N ASN A 266 -12.82 -15.28 11.37
CA ASN A 266 -12.22 -14.00 11.07
C ASN A 266 -11.61 -14.00 9.66
N PRO A 267 -12.44 -14.00 8.60
CA PRO A 267 -11.94 -14.09 7.23
C PRO A 267 -11.29 -12.76 6.79
N PRO A 268 -10.40 -12.77 5.77
CA PRO A 268 -9.67 -11.57 5.32
C PRO A 268 -10.47 -10.68 4.39
N VAL A 269 -11.69 -10.40 4.80
CA VAL A 269 -12.67 -9.54 4.14
C VAL A 269 -13.40 -8.76 5.23
N VAL A 270 -13.99 -7.63 4.86
CA VAL A 270 -14.80 -6.84 5.80
C VAL A 270 -16.03 -7.64 6.23
N GLN A 271 -16.36 -7.59 7.52
CA GLN A 271 -17.53 -8.29 8.07
C GLN A 271 -18.78 -7.41 8.15
N GLU A 272 -18.58 -6.09 7.98
CA GLU A 272 -19.61 -5.06 7.97
C GLU A 272 -19.21 -3.99 6.94
N ILE A 273 -20.18 -3.23 6.43
CA ILE A 273 -19.90 -2.13 5.50
C ILE A 273 -19.82 -0.81 6.26
N THR A 274 -18.64 -0.19 6.29
CA THR A 274 -18.47 1.14 6.90
C THR A 274 -19.18 2.22 6.09
N GLN A 275 -19.49 3.36 6.74
CA GLN A 275 -20.11 4.48 6.06
C GLN A 275 -19.18 5.07 4.99
N GLU A 276 -17.87 5.06 5.23
CA GLU A 276 -16.84 5.49 4.30
C GLU A 276 -16.81 4.60 3.06
N ALA A 277 -16.84 3.27 3.23
CA ALA A 277 -16.88 2.32 2.13
C ALA A 277 -18.19 2.45 1.32
N LEU A 278 -19.33 2.62 2.00
CA LEU A 278 -20.62 2.87 1.35
C LEU A 278 -20.60 4.18 0.54
N ASN A 279 -20.06 5.26 1.10
CA ASN A 279 -19.93 6.54 0.41
C ASN A 279 -19.02 6.44 -0.82
N ALA A 280 -17.90 5.73 -0.69
CA ALA A 280 -17.00 5.47 -1.82
C ALA A 280 -17.70 4.66 -2.92
N CYS A 281 -18.43 3.60 -2.55
CA CYS A 281 -19.23 2.80 -3.49
C CYS A 281 -20.33 3.64 -4.17
N ASN A 282 -21.00 4.55 -3.44
CA ASN A 282 -22.01 5.44 -4.00
C ASN A 282 -21.43 6.47 -4.98
N ASN A 283 -20.20 6.92 -4.77
CA ASN A 283 -19.53 7.88 -5.67
C ASN A 283 -18.79 7.21 -6.83
N ALA A 284 -18.48 5.92 -6.74
CA ALA A 284 -17.79 5.19 -7.79
C ALA A 284 -18.68 4.86 -9.00
N LYS A 285 -18.07 4.69 -10.17
CA LYS A 285 -18.78 4.34 -11.42
C LYS A 285 -19.13 2.85 -11.46
N ALA A 286 -18.26 1.99 -10.92
CA ALA A 286 -18.46 0.56 -10.85
C ALA A 286 -18.05 -0.02 -9.48
N ILE A 287 -18.62 -1.18 -9.17
CA ILE A 287 -18.31 -1.98 -7.97
C ILE A 287 -17.99 -3.40 -8.42
N TYR A 288 -16.92 -3.97 -7.89
CA TYR A 288 -16.61 -5.40 -8.03
C TYR A 288 -16.80 -6.11 -6.69
N LEU A 289 -17.57 -7.18 -6.69
CA LEU A 289 -17.84 -8.06 -5.56
C LEU A 289 -17.12 -9.39 -5.82
N GLY A 290 -15.97 -9.60 -5.18
CA GLY A 290 -15.15 -10.81 -5.29
C GLY A 290 -15.37 -11.79 -4.14
N GLU A 291 -14.29 -12.24 -3.50
CA GLU A 291 -14.40 -13.01 -2.25
C GLU A 291 -14.97 -12.12 -1.14
N GLY A 292 -15.96 -12.62 -0.40
CA GLY A 292 -16.59 -11.85 0.66
C GLY A 292 -17.80 -12.56 1.23
N ILE A 293 -18.45 -11.88 2.17
CA ILE A 293 -19.63 -12.38 2.88
C ILE A 293 -20.88 -11.86 2.17
N CYS A 294 -21.74 -12.75 1.68
CA CYS A 294 -22.94 -12.38 0.92
C CYS A 294 -23.85 -11.39 1.67
N ARG A 295 -23.97 -11.52 3.00
CA ARG A 295 -24.74 -10.59 3.85
C ARG A 295 -24.22 -9.15 3.77
N VAL A 296 -22.89 -8.97 3.71
CA VAL A 296 -22.27 -7.63 3.61
C VAL A 296 -22.50 -7.04 2.23
N PHE A 297 -22.39 -7.87 1.19
CA PHE A 297 -22.70 -7.46 -0.19
C PHE A 297 -24.17 -7.06 -0.33
N ASP A 298 -25.09 -7.83 0.23
CA ASP A 298 -26.51 -7.53 0.20
C ASP A 298 -26.82 -6.23 0.96
N GLU A 299 -26.23 -6.02 2.14
CA GLU A 299 -26.37 -4.75 2.88
C GLU A 299 -25.87 -3.55 2.06
N LEU A 300 -24.71 -3.68 1.42
CA LEU A 300 -24.17 -2.65 0.53
C LEU A 300 -25.15 -2.36 -0.61
N LEU A 301 -25.59 -3.39 -1.34
CA LEU A 301 -26.46 -3.25 -2.50
C LEU A 301 -27.82 -2.63 -2.14
N ARG A 302 -28.40 -2.97 -0.98
CA ARG A 302 -29.62 -2.33 -0.47
C ARG A 302 -29.46 -0.84 -0.20
N LYS A 303 -28.28 -0.41 0.22
CA LYS A 303 -27.98 0.99 0.61
C LYS A 303 -27.43 1.84 -0.55
N LEU A 304 -27.21 1.26 -1.73
CA LEU A 304 -26.77 2.03 -2.90
C LEU A 304 -27.87 2.99 -3.35
N SER A 305 -27.51 4.25 -3.57
CA SER A 305 -28.47 5.32 -3.90
C SER A 305 -28.88 5.31 -5.39
N ASN A 306 -28.01 4.80 -6.26
CA ASN A 306 -28.18 4.85 -7.72
C ASN A 306 -27.79 3.52 -8.36
N LYS A 307 -28.50 3.15 -9.44
CA LYS A 307 -28.11 2.03 -10.30
C LYS A 307 -26.76 2.33 -10.95
N LYS A 308 -25.84 1.37 -10.89
CA LYS A 308 -24.49 1.44 -11.43
C LYS A 308 -24.01 0.06 -11.84
N LEU A 309 -22.86 0.00 -12.51
CA LEU A 309 -22.26 -1.28 -12.89
C LEU A 309 -21.79 -2.02 -11.64
N VAL A 310 -22.41 -3.16 -11.35
CA VAL A 310 -21.97 -4.09 -10.31
C VAL A 310 -21.55 -5.38 -11.00
N VAL A 311 -20.31 -5.80 -10.79
CA VAL A 311 -19.80 -7.09 -11.24
C VAL A 311 -19.68 -8.00 -10.03
N TYR A 312 -20.33 -9.16 -10.08
CA TYR A 312 -20.27 -10.17 -9.03
C TYR A 312 -19.57 -11.42 -9.53
N ARG A 313 -18.49 -11.82 -8.84
CA ARG A 313 -17.75 -13.05 -9.12
C ARG A 313 -17.66 -13.87 -7.83
N PRO A 314 -18.67 -14.71 -7.53
CA PRO A 314 -18.69 -15.50 -6.32
C PRO A 314 -17.46 -16.41 -6.25
N HIS A 315 -16.90 -16.56 -5.06
CA HIS A 315 -15.86 -17.56 -4.79
C HIS A 315 -16.48 -18.96 -4.67
N LYS A 316 -15.64 -19.99 -4.67
CA LYS A 316 -16.08 -21.38 -4.77
C LYS A 316 -16.89 -21.78 -3.53
N GLU A 317 -16.36 -21.46 -2.36
CA GLU A 317 -16.90 -21.80 -1.05
C GLU A 317 -18.29 -21.16 -0.84
N ALA A 318 -18.49 -19.92 -1.30
CA ALA A 318 -19.81 -19.28 -1.33
C ALA A 318 -20.86 -20.09 -2.11
N LEU A 319 -20.53 -20.59 -3.30
CA LEU A 319 -21.48 -21.39 -4.09
C LEU A 319 -21.71 -22.79 -3.49
N GLU A 320 -20.72 -23.36 -2.80
CA GLU A 320 -20.82 -24.68 -2.20
C GLU A 320 -21.64 -24.67 -0.90
N HIS A 321 -21.48 -23.63 -0.08
CA HIS A 321 -22.01 -23.57 1.29
C HIS A 321 -23.09 -22.50 1.52
N TYR A 322 -23.13 -21.44 0.71
CA TYR A 322 -23.99 -20.26 0.90
C TYR A 322 -24.73 -19.89 -0.39
N LEU A 323 -25.27 -20.92 -1.06
CA LEU A 323 -25.88 -20.77 -2.38
C LEU A 323 -27.08 -19.82 -2.35
N ASP A 324 -27.98 -19.99 -1.37
CA ASP A 324 -29.21 -19.19 -1.28
C ASP A 324 -28.91 -17.70 -1.06
N GLU A 325 -27.87 -17.38 -0.27
CA GLU A 325 -27.39 -16.03 -0.10
C GLU A 325 -26.76 -15.48 -1.40
N CYS A 326 -26.04 -16.31 -2.15
CA CYS A 326 -25.52 -15.92 -3.46
C CYS A 326 -26.65 -15.61 -4.45
N LEU A 327 -27.69 -16.45 -4.52
CA LEU A 327 -28.83 -16.25 -5.39
C LEU A 327 -29.61 -14.99 -4.99
N THR A 328 -29.72 -14.72 -3.69
CA THR A 328 -30.33 -13.49 -3.17
C THR A 328 -29.68 -12.23 -3.75
N LEU A 329 -28.36 -12.20 -3.96
CA LEU A 329 -27.66 -11.07 -4.57
C LEU A 329 -28.04 -10.84 -6.03
N LEU A 330 -28.49 -11.88 -6.76
CA LEU A 330 -28.82 -11.77 -8.18
C LEU A 330 -30.06 -10.90 -8.43
N ARG A 331 -30.91 -10.68 -7.42
CA ARG A 331 -32.09 -9.79 -7.51
C ARG A 331 -31.74 -8.33 -7.77
N TYR A 332 -30.53 -7.91 -7.41
CA TYR A 332 -30.01 -6.56 -7.71
C TYR A 332 -29.47 -6.44 -9.13
N SER A 333 -29.59 -7.51 -9.93
CA SER A 333 -29.13 -7.64 -11.31
C SER A 333 -27.65 -7.26 -11.51
N PRO A 334 -26.71 -7.83 -10.74
CA PRO A 334 -25.28 -7.67 -11.03
C PRO A 334 -24.92 -8.41 -12.32
N MET A 335 -23.85 -7.98 -12.99
CA MET A 335 -23.20 -8.80 -14.02
C MET A 335 -22.46 -9.95 -13.35
N LEU A 336 -22.90 -11.19 -13.61
CA LEU A 336 -22.34 -12.38 -12.98
C LEU A 336 -21.19 -12.95 -13.82
N ILE A 337 -20.04 -13.18 -13.19
CA ILE A 337 -18.90 -13.87 -13.82
C ILE A 337 -18.63 -15.17 -13.08
N ILE A 338 -18.72 -16.28 -13.80
CA ILE A 338 -18.36 -17.62 -13.31
C ILE A 338 -17.38 -18.30 -14.29
N ASN A 339 -16.75 -19.37 -13.84
CA ASN A 339 -15.96 -20.25 -14.71
C ASN A 339 -16.67 -21.60 -14.85
N SER A 340 -16.16 -22.46 -15.74
CA SER A 340 -16.72 -23.81 -15.95
C SER A 340 -16.79 -24.65 -14.67
N ASP A 341 -15.92 -24.44 -13.68
CA ASP A 341 -15.98 -25.20 -12.42
C ASP A 341 -17.12 -24.73 -11.52
N LYS A 342 -17.37 -23.42 -11.44
CA LYS A 342 -18.53 -22.86 -10.74
C LYS A 342 -19.84 -23.21 -11.43
N GLU A 343 -19.86 -23.25 -12.76
CA GLU A 343 -20.99 -23.77 -13.54
C GLU A 343 -21.30 -25.23 -13.18
N LYS A 344 -20.28 -26.10 -13.03
CA LYS A 344 -20.47 -27.48 -12.55
C LYS A 344 -21.00 -27.54 -11.11
N ILE A 345 -20.54 -26.64 -10.22
CA ILE A 345 -21.05 -26.58 -8.84
C ILE A 345 -22.54 -26.25 -8.83
N LEU A 346 -22.96 -25.25 -9.61
CA LEU A 346 -24.37 -24.87 -9.76
C LEU A 346 -25.21 -26.02 -10.34
N SER A 347 -24.71 -26.68 -11.38
CA SER A 347 -25.38 -27.84 -11.97
C SER A 347 -25.55 -29.00 -10.98
N LYS A 348 -24.54 -29.31 -10.16
CA LYS A 348 -24.64 -30.30 -9.08
C LYS A 348 -25.66 -29.94 -8.00
N LYS A 349 -25.94 -28.64 -7.82
CA LYS A 349 -26.97 -28.12 -6.93
C LYS A 349 -28.35 -28.05 -7.60
N GLY A 350 -28.48 -28.51 -8.84
CA GLY A 350 -29.75 -28.55 -9.58
C GLY A 350 -30.10 -27.27 -10.35
N LEU A 351 -29.15 -26.35 -10.52
CA LEU A 351 -29.36 -25.09 -11.25
C LEU A 351 -28.81 -25.19 -12.68
N ASN A 352 -29.65 -24.81 -13.65
CA ASN A 352 -29.29 -24.69 -15.06
C ASN A 352 -28.80 -23.28 -15.36
N VAL A 353 -27.61 -23.18 -15.95
CA VAL A 353 -27.04 -21.92 -16.43
C VAL A 353 -27.33 -21.80 -17.94
N PRO A 354 -27.93 -20.69 -18.41
CA PRO A 354 -28.29 -19.47 -17.68
C PRO A 354 -29.72 -19.42 -17.12
N GLU A 355 -30.62 -20.35 -17.50
CA GLU A 355 -32.07 -20.17 -17.34
C GLU A 355 -32.53 -19.98 -15.90
N ASP A 356 -32.02 -20.77 -14.96
CA ASP A 356 -32.42 -20.65 -13.55
C ASP A 356 -31.85 -19.37 -12.93
N LEU A 357 -30.63 -18.99 -13.29
CA LEU A 357 -30.04 -17.74 -12.81
C LEU A 357 -30.81 -16.51 -13.31
N PHE A 358 -31.32 -16.54 -14.54
CA PHE A 358 -32.19 -15.48 -15.05
C PHE A 358 -33.54 -15.36 -14.31
N ARG A 359 -34.01 -16.44 -13.67
CA ARG A 359 -35.20 -16.42 -12.80
C ARG A 359 -34.89 -15.77 -11.44
N GLU A 360 -33.67 -15.93 -10.95
CA GLU A 360 -33.17 -15.30 -9.72
C GLU A 360 -32.88 -13.79 -9.85
N GLY A 361 -32.88 -13.25 -11.08
CA GLY A 361 -32.89 -11.81 -11.34
C GLY A 361 -31.65 -11.25 -12.06
N VAL A 362 -30.61 -12.04 -12.28
CA VAL A 362 -29.48 -11.61 -13.12
C VAL A 362 -29.90 -11.48 -14.58
N GLU A 363 -29.36 -10.50 -15.29
CA GLU A 363 -29.63 -10.27 -16.72
C GLU A 363 -28.43 -10.57 -17.61
N GLN A 364 -27.22 -10.58 -17.05
CA GLN A 364 -25.96 -10.72 -17.78
C GLN A 364 -25.06 -11.73 -17.07
N ILE A 365 -24.69 -12.81 -17.76
CA ILE A 365 -23.84 -13.88 -17.22
C ILE A 365 -22.69 -14.14 -18.19
N ILE A 366 -21.47 -14.16 -17.67
CA ILE A 366 -20.26 -14.53 -18.41
C ILE A 366 -19.72 -15.82 -17.81
N VAL A 367 -19.63 -16.86 -18.64
CA VAL A 367 -19.01 -18.14 -18.29
C VAL A 367 -17.65 -18.24 -18.97
N THR A 368 -16.58 -18.11 -18.19
CA THR A 368 -15.20 -18.26 -18.67
C THR A 368 -14.82 -19.74 -18.76
N LYS A 369 -14.24 -20.15 -19.90
CA LYS A 369 -13.89 -21.54 -20.25
C LYS A 369 -12.40 -21.72 -20.54
N GLY A 370 -11.56 -20.88 -19.94
CA GLY A 370 -10.10 -20.92 -20.11
C GLY A 370 -9.69 -20.83 -21.58
N PRO A 371 -8.91 -21.79 -22.13
CA PRO A 371 -8.49 -21.78 -23.53
C PRO A 371 -9.63 -21.83 -24.57
N GLN A 372 -10.85 -22.19 -24.15
CA GLN A 372 -12.02 -22.23 -25.04
C GLN A 372 -12.69 -20.84 -25.16
N GLY A 373 -12.21 -19.83 -24.42
CA GLY A 373 -12.79 -18.49 -24.43
C GLY A 373 -13.85 -18.30 -23.36
N ALA A 374 -14.92 -17.60 -23.72
CA ALA A 374 -16.04 -17.32 -22.83
C ALA A 374 -17.37 -17.45 -23.58
N VAL A 375 -18.44 -17.70 -22.83
CA VAL A 375 -19.81 -17.63 -23.32
C VAL A 375 -20.53 -16.50 -22.59
N LEU A 376 -21.12 -15.60 -23.36
CA LEU A 376 -21.91 -14.49 -22.88
C LEU A 376 -23.40 -14.82 -23.04
N TYR A 377 -24.14 -14.71 -21.94
CA TYR A 377 -25.59 -14.83 -21.88
C TYR A 377 -26.21 -13.49 -21.48
N ILE A 378 -27.12 -12.98 -22.31
CA ILE A 378 -27.94 -11.81 -22.03
C ILE A 378 -29.41 -12.27 -22.05
N LYS A 379 -30.18 -11.90 -21.02
CA LYS A 379 -31.57 -12.34 -20.89
C LYS A 379 -32.40 -11.91 -22.10
N GLY A 380 -33.02 -12.89 -22.76
CA GLY A 380 -33.83 -12.67 -23.97
C GLY A 380 -33.04 -12.67 -25.28
N GLU A 381 -31.71 -12.82 -25.24
CA GLU A 381 -30.85 -12.92 -26.42
C GLU A 381 -30.28 -14.33 -26.60
N ARG A 382 -29.74 -14.63 -27.79
CA ARG A 382 -29.01 -15.87 -28.03
C ARG A 382 -27.64 -15.79 -27.38
N ALA A 383 -27.17 -16.93 -26.84
CA ALA A 383 -25.82 -17.05 -26.29
C ALA A 383 -24.76 -16.69 -27.34
N VAL A 384 -23.71 -15.98 -26.92
CA VAL A 384 -22.61 -15.55 -27.78
C VAL A 384 -21.32 -16.19 -27.29
N GLU A 385 -20.72 -17.02 -28.13
CA GLU A 385 -19.38 -17.57 -27.88
C GLU A 385 -18.30 -16.59 -28.34
N ILE A 386 -17.29 -16.42 -27.49
CA ILE A 386 -16.17 -15.51 -27.73
C ILE A 386 -14.88 -16.33 -27.55
N PRO A 387 -14.14 -16.66 -28.63
CA PRO A 387 -12.97 -17.53 -28.54
C PRO A 387 -11.80 -16.84 -27.83
N ALA A 388 -11.03 -17.60 -27.05
CA ALA A 388 -9.79 -17.09 -26.44
C ALA A 388 -8.70 -16.89 -27.50
N PRO A 389 -7.82 -15.88 -27.34
CA PRO A 389 -6.60 -15.79 -28.12
C PRO A 389 -5.66 -16.97 -27.83
N LYS A 390 -4.95 -17.44 -28.85
CA LYS A 390 -3.94 -18.49 -28.68
C LYS A 390 -2.70 -17.91 -28.01
N VAL A 391 -2.42 -18.33 -26.78
CA VAL A 391 -1.27 -17.89 -25.99
C VAL A 391 -0.49 -19.06 -25.43
N LYS A 392 0.80 -18.87 -25.16
CA LYS A 392 1.62 -19.85 -24.44
C LYS A 392 1.44 -19.64 -22.94
N THR A 393 0.62 -20.47 -22.30
CA THR A 393 0.35 -20.41 -20.87
C THR A 393 1.62 -20.69 -20.07
N ARG A 394 1.94 -19.77 -19.14
CA ARG A 394 3.01 -19.96 -18.15
C ARG A 394 2.45 -20.18 -16.75
N ASP A 395 1.46 -19.37 -16.39
CA ASP A 395 0.71 -19.43 -15.15
C ASP A 395 -0.74 -19.02 -15.44
N VAL A 396 -1.68 -19.64 -14.75
CA VAL A 396 -3.11 -19.36 -14.83
C VAL A 396 -3.65 -18.67 -13.58
N VAL A 397 -2.85 -18.58 -12.51
CA VAL A 397 -3.21 -17.87 -11.29
C VAL A 397 -3.44 -16.39 -11.64
N GLY A 398 -4.57 -15.84 -11.18
CA GLY A 398 -4.96 -14.46 -11.46
C GLY A 398 -5.53 -14.18 -12.86
N ALA A 399 -5.59 -15.15 -13.78
CA ALA A 399 -6.12 -14.91 -15.13
C ALA A 399 -7.58 -14.42 -15.12
N GLY A 400 -8.43 -15.00 -14.25
CA GLY A 400 -9.81 -14.55 -14.10
C GLY A 400 -9.96 -13.21 -13.37
N ASP A 401 -8.96 -12.82 -12.58
CA ASP A 401 -8.91 -11.54 -11.87
C ASP A 401 -8.57 -10.43 -12.88
N ALA A 402 -7.55 -10.67 -13.71
CA ALA A 402 -7.19 -9.81 -14.83
C ALA A 402 -8.32 -9.65 -15.86
N PHE A 403 -9.05 -10.74 -16.16
CA PHE A 403 -10.24 -10.70 -17.01
C PHE A 403 -11.32 -9.78 -16.43
N SER A 404 -11.66 -9.94 -15.13
CA SER A 404 -12.66 -9.10 -14.47
C SER A 404 -12.27 -7.62 -14.49
N ALA A 405 -11.01 -7.30 -14.17
CA ALA A 405 -10.51 -5.93 -14.20
C ALA A 405 -10.56 -5.32 -15.60
N SER A 406 -10.13 -6.07 -16.61
CA SER A 406 -10.11 -5.63 -18.01
C SER A 406 -11.53 -5.41 -18.55
N LEU A 407 -12.46 -6.31 -18.23
CA LEU A 407 -13.86 -6.19 -18.59
C LEU A 407 -14.46 -4.89 -18.05
N ILE A 408 -14.26 -4.61 -16.75
CA ILE A 408 -14.76 -3.37 -16.12
C ILE A 408 -14.12 -2.15 -16.77
N TYR A 409 -12.82 -2.19 -17.06
CA TYR A 409 -12.11 -1.11 -17.75
C TYR A 409 -12.74 -0.76 -19.10
N TYR A 410 -12.97 -1.76 -19.96
CA TYR A 410 -13.56 -1.52 -21.28
C TYR A 410 -15.02 -1.05 -21.18
N LEU A 411 -15.82 -1.59 -20.26
CA LEU A 411 -17.18 -1.13 -20.03
C LEU A 411 -17.23 0.34 -19.58
N LEU A 412 -16.35 0.75 -18.66
CA LEU A 412 -16.26 2.14 -18.21
C LEU A 412 -15.76 3.10 -19.31
N ARG A 413 -15.18 2.57 -20.39
CA ARG A 413 -14.77 3.31 -21.59
C ARG A 413 -15.85 3.34 -22.68
N GLY A 414 -17.03 2.76 -22.43
CA GLY A 414 -18.18 2.81 -23.33
C GLY A 414 -18.20 1.71 -24.40
N TYR A 415 -17.37 0.68 -24.28
CA TYR A 415 -17.43 -0.49 -25.16
C TYR A 415 -18.71 -1.29 -24.90
N THR A 416 -19.22 -1.96 -25.92
CA THR A 416 -20.32 -2.92 -25.73
C THR A 416 -19.85 -4.11 -24.90
N LEU A 417 -20.79 -4.82 -24.26
CA LEU A 417 -20.46 -5.98 -23.43
C LEU A 417 -19.68 -7.06 -24.21
N LYS A 418 -20.06 -7.31 -25.45
CA LYS A 418 -19.38 -8.26 -26.33
C LYS A 418 -17.94 -7.84 -26.63
N GLU A 419 -17.71 -6.57 -26.92
CA GLU A 419 -16.36 -6.04 -27.17
C GLU A 419 -15.52 -6.07 -25.90
N ALA A 420 -16.11 -5.72 -24.75
CA ALA A 420 -15.44 -5.74 -23.46
C ALA A 420 -15.00 -7.17 -23.08
N VAL A 421 -15.85 -8.18 -23.28
CA VAL A 421 -15.50 -9.60 -23.05
C VAL A 421 -14.43 -10.08 -24.03
N LYS A 422 -14.43 -9.60 -25.27
CA LYS A 422 -13.43 -9.98 -26.27
C LYS A 422 -12.05 -9.39 -25.97
N ASN A 423 -12.01 -8.17 -25.43
CA ASN A 423 -10.76 -7.47 -25.15
C ASN A 423 -10.18 -7.78 -23.76
N ALA A 424 -11.01 -8.30 -22.85
CA ALA A 424 -10.62 -8.80 -21.53
C ALA A 424 -9.98 -10.18 -21.63
#